data_AF-A0A7Y2XFA7-F1
#
_entry.id   AF-A0A7Y2XFA7-F1
#
_cell.length_a   1.000
_cell.length_b   1.000
_cell.length_c   1.000
_cell.angle_alpha   90.00
_cell.angle_beta   90.00
_cell.angle_gamma   90.00
#
_symmetry.space_group_name_H-M   'P 1'
#
loop_
_entity.id
_entity.type
_entity.pdbx_description
1 polymer ?
#
loop_
_entity_poly.entity_id
_entity_poly.type
_entity_poly.pdbx_seq_one_letter_code
_entity_poly.pdbx_strand_id
1 'polypeptide(L)' 'VVQVGSFSSRANAEKLVERLRQDGLSAFSEEVTSGSSRIHRVRIGPFLQRDEAIRVNGQAAERHSLEGVVMSVN' A
#
# COMPACT_ATOMS: atom_id res chain seq x y z
N VAL A 1 8.58 -0.14 -2.74
CA VAL A 1 7.31 -0.12 -1.97
C VAL A 1 6.38 -1.19 -2.53
N VAL A 2 5.32 -1.55 -1.80
CA VAL A 2 4.21 -2.38 -2.34
C VAL A 2 2.95 -1.54 -2.30
N GLN A 3 2.30 -1.31 -3.44
CA GLN A 3 0.99 -0.66 -3.47
C GLN A 3 -0.11 -1.72 -3.29
N VAL A 4 -0.96 -1.54 -2.29
CA VAL A 4 -1.99 -2.52 -1.91
C VAL A 4 -3.42 -1.98 -2.04
N GLY A 5 -3.57 -0.73 -2.48
CA GLY A 5 -4.87 -0.14 -2.74
C GLY A 5 -4.80 1.24 -3.38
N SER A 6 -5.90 1.67 -3.96
CA SER A 6 -6.11 3.02 -4.50
C SER A 6 -7.56 3.43 -4.28
N PHE A 7 -7.77 4.53 -3.59
CA PHE A 7 -9.10 4.98 -3.16
C PHE A 7 -9.38 6.40 -3.60
N SER A 8 -10.61 6.69 -4.01
CA SER A 8 -11.09 8.08 -4.20
C SER A 8 -11.38 8.78 -2.86
N SER A 9 -11.62 8.00 -1.79
CA SER A 9 -11.89 8.49 -0.45
C SER A 9 -10.66 8.37 0.43
N ARG A 10 -10.23 9.51 0.99
CA ARG A 10 -9.16 9.58 2.00
C ARG A 10 -9.44 8.69 3.20
N ALA A 11 -10.66 8.73 3.74
CA ALA A 11 -11.03 7.96 4.92
C ALA A 11 -10.94 6.44 4.68
N ASN A 12 -11.27 5.98 3.47
CA ASN A 12 -11.11 4.55 3.15
C ASN A 12 -9.64 4.14 3.04
N ALA A 13 -8.78 5.00 2.50
CA ALA A 13 -7.34 4.77 2.47
C ALA A 13 -6.74 4.74 3.89
N GLU A 14 -7.14 5.67 4.75
CA GLU A 14 -6.68 5.74 6.15
C GLU A 14 -7.11 4.50 6.95
N LYS A 15 -8.34 4.01 6.79
CA LYS A 15 -8.79 2.75 7.41
C LYS A 15 -7.94 1.54 7.02
N LEU A 16 -7.54 1.45 5.74
CA LEU A 16 -6.66 0.37 5.30
C LEU A 16 -5.26 0.53 5.89
N VAL A 17 -4.72 1.75 5.92
CA VAL A 17 -3.42 2.03 6.56
C VAL A 17 -3.42 1.61 8.02
N GLU A 18 -4.46 1.95 8.77
CA GLU A 18 -4.60 1.59 10.18
C GLU A 18 -4.62 0.07 10.37
N ARG A 19 -5.43 -0.66 9.58
CA ARG A 19 -5.48 -2.12 9.63
C ARG A 19 -4.11 -2.76 9.37
N LEU A 20 -3.41 -2.29 8.32
CA LEU A 20 -2.09 -2.83 7.97
C LEU A 20 -1.06 -2.53 9.07
N ARG A 21 -1.13 -1.34 9.70
CA ARG A 21 -0.25 -0.98 10.81
C ARG A 21 -0.51 -1.79 12.07
N GLN A 22 -1.78 -2.09 12.37
CA GLN A 22 -2.16 -2.97 13.49
C GLN A 22 -1.52 -4.36 13.35
N ASP A 23 -1.34 -4.83 12.12
CA ASP A 23 -0.70 -6.11 11.80
C ASP A 23 0.83 -6.01 11.69
N GLY A 24 1.42 -4.87 12.09
CA GLY A 24 2.85 -4.64 12.14
C GLY A 24 3.48 -4.24 10.81
N LEU A 25 2.69 -3.94 9.78
CA LEU A 25 3.20 -3.51 8.48
C LEU A 25 3.42 -2.00 8.45
N SER A 26 4.56 -1.56 7.94
CA SER A 26 4.87 -0.13 7.74
C SER A 26 4.07 0.44 6.56
N ALA A 27 2.78 0.70 6.78
CA ALA A 27 1.86 1.22 5.78
C ALA A 27 1.67 2.74 5.85
N PHE A 28 1.38 3.36 4.72
CA PHE A 28 1.03 4.78 4.61
C PHE A 28 0.15 5.02 3.38
N SER A 29 -0.53 6.16 3.33
CA SER A 29 -1.24 6.62 2.14
C SER A 29 -0.55 7.83 1.53
N GLU A 30 -0.60 7.92 0.21
CA GLU A 30 -0.10 9.05 -0.56
C GLU A 30 -1.23 9.58 -1.44
N GLU A 31 -1.52 10.87 -1.35
CA GLU A 31 -2.42 11.54 -2.29
C GLU A 31 -1.66 11.83 -3.58
N VAL A 32 -2.22 11.37 -4.71
CA VAL A 32 -1.70 11.64 -6.05
C VAL A 32 -2.83 12.17 -6.92
N THR A 33 -2.49 13.10 -7.81
CA THR A 33 -3.39 13.53 -8.87
C THR A 33 -3.17 12.64 -10.09
N SER A 34 -4.23 11.99 -10.57
CA SER A 34 -4.22 11.19 -11.79
C SER A 34 -5.25 11.78 -12.76
N GLY A 35 -4.75 12.50 -13.77
CA GLY A 35 -5.59 13.31 -14.64
C GLY A 35 -6.30 14.42 -13.85
N SER A 36 -7.63 14.45 -13.89
CA SER A 36 -8.46 15.37 -13.11
C SER A 36 -8.87 14.84 -11.72
N SER A 37 -8.49 13.61 -11.38
CA SER A 37 -8.97 12.93 -10.18
C SER A 37 -7.88 12.84 -9.11
N ARG A 38 -8.26 13.11 -7.86
CA ARG A 38 -7.41 12.84 -6.69
C ARG A 38 -7.61 11.40 -6.23
N ILE A 39 -6.51 10.69 -6.03
CA ILE A 39 -6.49 9.29 -5.59
C ILE A 39 -5.55 9.16 -4.41
N HIS A 40 -5.96 8.39 -3.42
CA HIS A 40 -5.15 8.01 -2.26
C HIS A 40 -4.63 6.59 -2.47
N ARG A 41 -3.32 6.46 -2.73
CA ARG A 41 -2.65 5.17 -2.90
C ARG A 41 -2.18 4.68 -1.54
N VAL A 42 -2.56 3.47 -1.16
CA VAL A 42 -2.07 2.83 0.06
C VAL A 42 -0.86 1.97 -0.28
N ARG A 43 0.24 2.19 0.44
CA ARG A 43 1.53 1.55 0.20
C ARG A 43 2.11 0.99 1.50
N ILE A 44 2.95 -0.04 1.37
CA ILE A 44 3.77 -0.61 2.43
C ILE A 44 5.25 -0.42 2.08
N GLY A 45 6.08 -0.07 3.07
CA GLY A 45 7.52 0.16 2.93
C GLY A 45 7.91 1.62 3.24
N PRO A 46 8.98 2.16 2.61
CA PRO A 46 9.82 1.58 1.55
C PRO A 46 10.67 0.40 2.02
N PHE A 47 11.09 -0.44 1.07
CA PHE A 47 11.94 -1.60 1.29
C PHE A 47 13.26 -1.39 0.56
N LEU A 48 14.37 -1.78 1.18
CA LEU A 48 15.69 -1.64 0.57
C LEU A 48 15.90 -2.67 -0.55
N GLN A 49 15.40 -3.89 -0.33
CA GLN A 49 15.54 -5.00 -1.24
C GLN A 49 14.20 -5.36 -1.88
N ARG A 50 14.21 -5.68 -3.18
CA ARG A 50 12.99 -6.07 -3.90
C ARG A 50 12.36 -7.34 -3.32
N ASP A 51 13.18 -8.29 -2.88
CA ASP A 51 12.70 -9.54 -2.30
C ASP A 51 11.94 -9.34 -0.99
N GLU A 52 12.33 -8.33 -0.20
CA GLU A 52 11.58 -7.95 1.00
C GLU A 52 10.18 -7.43 0.64
N ALA A 53 10.09 -6.61 -0.42
CA ALA A 53 8.81 -6.13 -0.93
C ALA A 53 7.94 -7.29 -1.46
N ILE A 54 8.53 -8.27 -2.14
CA ILE A 54 7.81 -9.47 -2.62
C ILE A 54 7.27 -10.28 -1.44
N ARG A 55 8.09 -10.52 -0.42
CA ARG A 55 7.68 -11.24 0.79
C ARG A 55 6.51 -10.55 1.49
N VAL A 56 6.59 -9.23 1.68
CA VAL A 56 5.51 -8.47 2.31
C VAL A 56 4.25 -8.45 1.45
N ASN A 57 4.39 -8.41 0.12
CA ASN A 57 3.24 -8.54 -0.79
C ASN A 57 2.50 -9.87 -0.60
N GLY A 58 3.23 -10.99 -0.47
CA GLY A 58 2.65 -12.30 -0.16
C GLY A 58 1.91 -12.30 1.18
N GLN A 59 2.51 -11.72 2.23
CA GLN A 59 1.87 -11.62 3.55
C GLN A 59 0.58 -10.79 3.51
N ALA A 60 0.57 -9.68 2.76
CA ALA A 60 -0.61 -8.85 2.59
C ALA A 60 -1.72 -9.58 1.81
N ALA A 61 -1.36 -10.37 0.80
CA ALA A 61 -2.31 -11.20 0.06
C ALA A 61 -2.94 -12.28 0.95
N GLU A 62 -2.13 -12.99 1.74
CA GLU A 62 -2.61 -14.06 2.62
C GLU A 62 -3.50 -13.56 3.77
N ARG A 63 -3.13 -12.44 4.41
CA ARG A 63 -3.80 -11.97 5.64
C ARG A 63 -4.95 -11.01 5.40
N HIS A 64 -4.90 -10.28 4.29
CA HIS A 64 -5.85 -9.19 4.02
C HIS A 64 -6.56 -9.34 2.68
N SER A 65 -6.30 -10.40 1.92
CA SER A 65 -6.83 -10.61 0.56
C SER A 65 -6.51 -9.43 -0.36
N LEU A 66 -5.33 -8.83 -0.20
CA LEU A 66 -4.87 -7.71 -1.00
C LEU A 66 -3.92 -8.17 -2.11
N GLU A 67 -4.32 -7.97 -3.36
CA GLU A 67 -3.45 -8.19 -4.51
C GLU A 67 -2.57 -6.95 -4.73
N GLY A 68 -1.46 -6.87 -4.00
CA GLY A 68 -0.55 -5.75 -4.11
C GLY A 68 0.41 -5.86 -5.29
N VAL A 69 0.95 -4.70 -5.69
CA VAL A 69 1.93 -4.56 -6.78
C VAL A 69 3.25 -4.05 -6.21
N VAL A 70 4.34 -4.81 -6.42
CA VAL A 70 5.70 -4.42 -6.03
C VAL A 70 6.21 -3.36 -6.99
N MET A 71 6.50 -2.16 -6.47
CA MET A 71 6.95 -1.01 -7.26
C MET A 71 8.37 -0.60 -6.87
N SER A 72 9.17 -0.29 -7.89
CA SER A 72 10.40 0.49 -7.71
C SER A 72 10.01 1.95 -7.57
N VAL A 73 10.55 2.62 -6.57
CA VAL A 73 10.62 4.09 -6.55
C VAL A 73 11.84 4.45 -7.39
N ASN A 74 11.62 5.21 -8.47
CA ASN A 74 12.68 5.72 -9.35
C ASN A 74 12.98 7.16 -8.99
#